data_AF-A0A6L7SQQ6-F1
#
_entry.id   AF-A0A6L7SQQ6-F1
#
_cell.length_a   1.000
_cell.length_b   1.000
_cell.length_c   1.000
_cell.angle_alpha   90.00
_cell.angle_beta   90.00
_cell.angle_gamma   90.00
#
_symmetry.space_group_name_H-M   'P 1'
#
loop_
_entity.id
_entity.type
_entity.pdbx_description
1 polymer ?
#
loop_
_entity_poly.entity_id
_entity_poly.type
_entity_poly.pdbx_seq_one_letter_code
_entity_poly.pdbx_strand_id
1 'polypeptide(L)'
;MELYFRLGDMAGFTASKLAELQQGFAIPIRELVQNSMDASVEAENDACKVDIYIESVKKKDIPCIDEYQKILELAVKTQKESGSYQNQQKQVVDKIKTALEKDDIPVMMFADNGAGLTTEKLEALLSERSHKSDSNSSGGSYGVGHLSAYSLSALQYILYSSRHKTSYGNQRTIFTGSPILAGYRSEDLVQRGPVGRIVADKPSEEKNPEYKYLDQCPRFLENILENLSSTGTVVTILGLSEQWGEEAEYAIVSHFFSALAYGSLKVTIHRSGKKPISLDESQIQKLIGSRKGQKNARSSKGEILSGQAVWNSYQTIKSPNMHSIKLKNGDSVSIYVSINADKSESSVALIRSDMLIARHDNMICHDFDNLRKNPDYEPFTLIIDVGIKEAPNLFTLIKQAEGPNHNRLIAKNLMENKRHELNSLLTELCDKTKPWLQEIDRQSFDLPLFTIPQKANENSSRGTQNPSTPPRAKPVKPNQEPPPEGDPKPPPSTPRPKPNTPKISNRPLEAKVAARYMEHLGQLKVDIRITPHKSDDRDDAYLAFSLGEDLDRNLGMPTWLAFSDITLNGNEIKLKSNEEFRINLGMLEASKTYTVVAQLQKPEEWSNSLKYALQPLLWLRRK
;
A
#
# COMPACT_ATOMS: atom_id res chain seq x y z
N MET A 1 -20.30 -36.97 -4.46
CA MET A 1 -19.46 -35.86 -3.94
C MET A 1 -18.09 -36.43 -3.62
N GLU A 2 -17.06 -35.97 -4.32
CA GLU A 2 -15.68 -36.44 -4.14
C GLU A 2 -14.70 -35.27 -4.26
N LEU A 3 -13.57 -35.31 -3.54
CA LEU A 3 -12.50 -34.33 -3.70
C LEU A 3 -11.48 -34.83 -4.74
N TYR A 4 -11.54 -34.24 -5.93
CA TYR A 4 -10.71 -34.64 -7.06
C TYR A 4 -9.54 -33.69 -7.30
N PHE A 5 -8.33 -34.26 -7.41
CA PHE A 5 -7.14 -33.57 -7.91
C PHE A 5 -6.82 -34.12 -9.31
N ARG A 6 -6.62 -33.23 -10.28
CA ARG A 6 -6.26 -33.63 -11.66
C ARG A 6 -4.80 -34.07 -11.77
N LEU A 7 -4.45 -34.71 -12.87
CA LEU A 7 -3.05 -34.91 -13.25
C LEU A 7 -2.32 -33.56 -13.33
N GLY A 8 -1.11 -33.49 -12.81
CA GLY A 8 -0.35 -32.24 -12.83
C GLY A 8 1.03 -32.34 -12.21
N ASP A 9 1.76 -31.23 -12.22
CA ASP A 9 3.15 -31.15 -11.78
C ASP A 9 3.31 -31.24 -10.25
N MET A 10 4.51 -31.65 -9.84
CA MET A 10 4.97 -31.72 -8.44
C MET A 10 5.26 -30.33 -7.83
N ALA A 11 4.28 -29.42 -7.92
CA ALA A 11 4.38 -28.11 -7.27
C ALA A 11 4.38 -28.24 -5.74
N GLY A 12 5.09 -27.35 -5.04
CA GLY A 12 5.11 -27.31 -3.57
C GLY A 12 3.85 -26.69 -2.95
N PHE A 13 3.78 -26.70 -1.61
CA PHE A 13 2.66 -26.14 -0.82
C PHE A 13 2.51 -24.61 -0.92
N THR A 14 3.46 -23.94 -1.56
CA THR A 14 3.42 -22.51 -1.77
C THR A 14 3.44 -22.26 -3.26
N ALA A 15 2.30 -21.87 -3.82
CA ALA A 15 2.34 -21.20 -5.11
C ALA A 15 3.13 -19.90 -4.95
N SER A 16 4.07 -19.60 -5.84
CA SER A 16 4.84 -18.34 -5.81
C SER A 16 3.92 -17.13 -5.62
N LYS A 17 2.79 -17.11 -6.34
CA LYS A 17 1.73 -16.11 -6.25
C LYS A 17 1.00 -16.04 -4.89
N LEU A 18 0.88 -17.15 -4.14
CA LEU A 18 0.33 -17.16 -2.77
C LEU A 18 1.38 -16.71 -1.75
N ALA A 19 2.67 -16.97 -1.99
CA ALA A 19 3.76 -16.47 -1.15
C ALA A 19 3.89 -14.94 -1.23
N GLU A 20 3.57 -14.38 -2.40
CA GLU A 20 3.56 -12.94 -2.68
C GLU A 20 2.33 -12.24 -2.10
N LEU A 21 1.24 -12.98 -1.84
CA LEU A 21 0.04 -12.44 -1.20
C LEU A 21 0.32 -12.20 0.29
N GLN A 22 0.14 -10.96 0.70
CA GLN A 22 0.49 -10.51 2.04
C GLN A 22 -0.54 -10.98 3.07
N GLN A 23 -0.07 -11.19 4.31
CA GLN A 23 -0.93 -11.41 5.46
C GLN A 23 -1.67 -10.11 5.82
N GLY A 24 -2.91 -10.23 6.29
CA GLY A 24 -3.81 -9.12 6.58
C GLY A 24 -5.13 -9.16 5.81
N PHE A 25 -6.14 -8.50 6.38
CA PHE A 25 -7.47 -8.42 5.80
C PHE A 25 -7.60 -7.47 4.60
N ALA A 26 -6.69 -6.50 4.44
CA ALA A 26 -6.90 -5.37 3.53
C ALA A 26 -7.06 -5.77 2.06
N ILE A 27 -6.07 -6.47 1.49
CA ILE A 27 -6.10 -6.88 0.09
C ILE A 27 -7.22 -7.90 -0.18
N PRO A 28 -7.37 -8.98 0.63
CA PRO A 28 -8.39 -9.98 0.35
C PRO A 28 -9.81 -9.48 0.46
N ILE A 29 -10.12 -8.69 1.50
CA ILE A 29 -11.45 -8.10 1.64
C ILE A 29 -11.72 -7.15 0.47
N ARG A 30 -10.73 -6.35 0.10
CA ARG A 30 -10.87 -5.43 -1.02
C ARG A 30 -11.23 -6.17 -2.31
N GLU A 31 -10.51 -7.25 -2.60
CA GLU A 31 -10.76 -8.08 -3.78
C GLU A 31 -12.14 -8.76 -3.73
N LEU A 32 -12.54 -9.30 -2.59
CA LEU A 32 -13.85 -9.93 -2.41
C LEU A 32 -14.99 -8.93 -2.63
N VAL A 33 -14.90 -7.73 -2.02
CA VAL A 33 -15.92 -6.69 -2.17
C VAL A 33 -15.96 -6.14 -3.60
N GLN A 34 -14.80 -5.97 -4.25
CA GLN A 34 -14.74 -5.55 -5.66
C GLN A 34 -15.41 -6.59 -6.58
N ASN A 35 -15.13 -7.88 -6.38
CA ASN A 35 -15.76 -8.95 -7.16
C ASN A 35 -17.28 -8.97 -6.95
N SER A 36 -17.76 -8.75 -5.73
CA SER A 36 -19.20 -8.62 -5.44
C SER A 36 -19.82 -7.38 -6.08
N MET A 37 -19.12 -6.24 -6.11
CA MET A 37 -19.57 -5.02 -6.80
C MET A 37 -19.69 -5.26 -8.31
N ASP A 38 -18.67 -5.84 -8.93
CA ASP A 38 -18.68 -6.16 -10.37
C ASP A 38 -19.80 -7.15 -10.72
N ALA A 39 -19.98 -8.20 -9.91
CA ALA A 39 -21.07 -9.17 -10.08
C ALA A 39 -22.47 -8.54 -9.87
N SER A 40 -22.59 -7.55 -8.99
CA SER A 40 -23.83 -6.81 -8.75
C SER A 40 -24.18 -5.88 -9.92
N VAL A 41 -23.18 -5.25 -10.53
CA VAL A 41 -23.36 -4.46 -11.77
C VAL A 41 -23.81 -5.35 -12.92
N GLU A 42 -23.22 -6.53 -13.07
CA GLU A 42 -23.64 -7.51 -14.08
C GLU A 42 -25.09 -7.99 -13.87
N ALA A 43 -25.52 -8.11 -12.60
CA ALA A 43 -26.90 -8.45 -12.25
C ALA A 43 -27.88 -7.27 -12.40
N GLU A 44 -27.41 -6.10 -12.82
CA GLU A 44 -28.22 -4.87 -12.95
C GLU A 44 -28.92 -4.45 -11.64
N ASN A 45 -28.28 -4.72 -10.49
CA ASN A 45 -28.81 -4.29 -9.20
C ASN A 45 -28.56 -2.79 -8.95
N ASP A 46 -29.52 -2.12 -8.32
CA ASP A 46 -29.36 -0.73 -7.87
C ASP A 46 -28.27 -0.54 -6.80
N ALA A 47 -28.04 -1.58 -5.99
CA ALA A 47 -27.00 -1.58 -4.96
C ALA A 47 -26.44 -2.99 -4.74
N CYS A 48 -25.12 -3.06 -4.58
CA CYS A 48 -24.43 -4.25 -4.11
C CYS A 48 -24.70 -4.44 -2.62
N LYS A 49 -25.14 -5.63 -2.24
CA LYS A 49 -25.35 -6.05 -0.86
C LYS A 49 -24.37 -7.17 -0.56
N VAL A 50 -23.59 -7.00 0.51
CA VAL A 50 -22.64 -7.99 0.99
C VAL A 50 -22.93 -8.30 2.46
N ASP A 51 -23.29 -9.54 2.72
CA ASP A 51 -23.42 -10.08 4.08
C ASP A 51 -22.17 -10.91 4.40
N ILE A 52 -21.45 -10.52 5.46
CA ILE A 52 -20.23 -11.18 5.93
C ILE A 52 -20.56 -11.95 7.20
N TYR A 53 -20.51 -13.28 7.14
CA TYR A 53 -20.76 -14.15 8.28
C TYR A 53 -19.44 -14.63 8.88
N ILE A 54 -19.29 -14.49 10.19
CA ILE A 54 -18.13 -14.97 10.94
C ILE A 54 -18.63 -15.90 12.04
N GLU A 55 -18.38 -17.18 11.84
CA GLU A 55 -18.88 -18.24 12.71
C GLU A 55 -17.89 -19.39 12.85
N SER A 56 -18.30 -20.43 13.58
CA SER A 56 -17.54 -21.66 13.71
C SER A 56 -18.42 -22.82 13.29
N VAL A 57 -17.88 -23.67 12.42
CA VAL A 57 -18.55 -24.83 11.86
C VAL A 57 -17.84 -26.08 12.36
N LYS A 58 -18.59 -27.12 12.72
CA LYS A 58 -17.98 -28.38 13.16
C LYS A 58 -17.16 -28.94 12.01
N LYS A 59 -15.95 -29.40 12.30
CA LYS A 59 -15.02 -29.98 11.33
C LYS A 59 -15.68 -31.04 10.45
N LYS A 60 -16.48 -31.92 11.06
CA LYS A 60 -17.22 -33.01 10.37
C LYS A 60 -18.28 -32.53 9.37
N ASP A 61 -18.75 -31.28 9.49
CA ASP A 61 -19.75 -30.70 8.60
C ASP A 61 -19.06 -30.05 7.37
N ILE A 62 -17.73 -29.96 7.35
CA ILE A 62 -16.95 -29.51 6.19
C ILE A 62 -16.87 -30.62 5.13
N PRO A 63 -17.27 -30.35 3.88
CA PRO A 63 -17.23 -31.32 2.80
C PRO A 63 -15.84 -31.90 2.52
N CYS A 64 -15.77 -33.22 2.39
CA CYS A 64 -14.57 -33.97 2.06
C CYS A 64 -13.37 -33.71 3.00
N ILE A 65 -13.61 -33.33 4.26
CA ILE A 65 -12.54 -32.99 5.20
C ILE A 65 -11.61 -34.18 5.49
N ASP A 66 -12.15 -35.38 5.64
CA ASP A 66 -11.36 -36.59 5.91
C ASP A 66 -10.47 -36.96 4.70
N GLU A 67 -11.01 -36.80 3.48
CA GLU A 67 -10.26 -37.02 2.24
C GLU A 67 -9.15 -35.97 2.08
N TYR A 68 -9.47 -34.71 2.37
CA TYR A 68 -8.49 -33.62 2.41
C TYR A 68 -7.33 -33.90 3.38
N GLN A 69 -7.61 -34.42 4.58
CA GLN A 69 -6.56 -34.78 5.56
C GLN A 69 -5.65 -35.89 5.04
N LYS A 70 -6.22 -36.94 4.44
CA LYS A 70 -5.44 -38.03 3.83
C LYS A 70 -4.55 -37.52 2.70
N ILE A 71 -5.09 -36.66 1.83
CA ILE A 71 -4.33 -36.08 0.71
C ILE A 71 -3.21 -35.16 1.21
N LEU A 72 -3.44 -34.39 2.27
CA LEU A 72 -2.40 -33.58 2.92
C LEU A 72 -1.23 -34.46 3.38
N GLU A 73 -1.49 -35.61 4.00
CA GLU A 73 -0.45 -36.53 4.44
C GLU A 73 0.35 -37.11 3.26
N LEU A 74 -0.34 -37.52 2.19
CA LEU A 74 0.31 -37.97 0.95
C LEU A 74 1.19 -36.88 0.35
N ALA A 75 0.68 -35.65 0.25
CA ALA A 75 1.43 -34.50 -0.26
C ALA A 75 2.66 -34.20 0.59
N VAL A 76 2.54 -34.21 1.92
CA VAL A 76 3.69 -34.04 2.82
C VAL A 76 4.72 -35.16 2.61
N LYS A 77 4.28 -36.42 2.48
CA LYS A 77 5.16 -37.55 2.23
C LYS A 77 5.91 -37.39 0.90
N THR A 78 5.19 -37.13 -0.20
CA THR A 78 5.80 -37.01 -1.52
C THR A 78 6.80 -35.85 -1.58
N GLN A 79 6.48 -34.70 -0.96
CA GLN A 79 7.38 -33.54 -0.94
C GLN A 79 8.63 -33.76 -0.09
N LYS A 80 8.55 -34.59 0.97
CA LYS A 80 9.73 -35.01 1.75
C LYS A 80 10.63 -35.93 0.93
N GLU A 81 10.04 -36.90 0.23
CA GLU A 81 10.76 -37.84 -0.64
C GLU A 81 11.44 -37.13 -1.82
N SER A 82 10.83 -36.06 -2.36
CA SER A 82 11.42 -35.27 -3.45
C SER A 82 12.49 -34.26 -3.00
N GLY A 83 12.73 -34.12 -1.69
CA GLY A 83 13.64 -33.10 -1.14
C GLY A 83 13.12 -31.66 -1.20
N SER A 84 11.86 -31.46 -1.62
CA SER A 84 11.23 -30.14 -1.80
C SER A 84 10.62 -29.56 -0.50
N TYR A 85 10.62 -30.35 0.59
CA TYR A 85 10.00 -29.98 1.87
C TYR A 85 10.90 -29.09 2.75
N GLN A 86 11.00 -27.80 2.39
CA GLN A 86 11.79 -26.80 3.10
C GLN A 86 10.98 -26.06 4.18
N ASN A 87 11.61 -25.07 4.83
CA ASN A 87 11.04 -24.38 6.01
C ASN A 87 9.73 -23.63 5.72
N GLN A 88 9.56 -23.06 4.53
CA GLN A 88 8.31 -22.37 4.17
C GLN A 88 7.14 -23.36 4.00
N GLN A 89 7.37 -24.50 3.37
CA GLN A 89 6.37 -25.56 3.21
C GLN A 89 5.99 -26.15 4.58
N LYS A 90 6.96 -26.29 5.49
CA LYS A 90 6.70 -26.70 6.88
C LYS A 90 5.74 -25.73 7.57
N GLN A 91 5.98 -24.43 7.50
CA GLN A 91 5.10 -23.43 8.12
C GLN A 91 3.67 -23.50 7.57
N VAL A 92 3.50 -23.68 6.26
CA VAL A 92 2.18 -23.86 5.64
C VAL A 92 1.49 -25.12 6.18
N VAL A 93 2.20 -26.24 6.19
CA VAL A 93 1.65 -27.52 6.66
C VAL A 93 1.32 -27.48 8.15
N ASP A 94 2.17 -26.88 8.98
CA ASP A 94 1.94 -26.72 10.41
C ASP A 94 0.72 -25.83 10.67
N LYS A 95 0.53 -24.77 9.87
CA LYS A 95 -0.68 -23.92 9.91
C LYS A 95 -1.95 -24.73 9.58
N ILE A 96 -1.90 -25.54 8.53
CA ILE A 96 -3.03 -26.41 8.14
C ILE A 96 -3.33 -27.42 9.25
N LYS A 97 -2.32 -28.13 9.77
CA LYS A 97 -2.48 -29.14 10.83
C LYS A 97 -3.05 -28.54 12.12
N THR A 98 -2.54 -27.39 12.54
CA THR A 98 -3.05 -26.67 13.72
C THR A 98 -4.53 -26.30 13.55
N ALA A 99 -4.96 -25.94 12.33
CA ALA A 99 -6.37 -25.68 12.07
C ALA A 99 -7.22 -26.96 12.13
N LEU A 100 -6.72 -28.08 11.60
CA LEU A 100 -7.39 -29.39 11.60
C LEU A 100 -7.51 -30.05 12.97
N GLU A 101 -6.66 -29.69 13.93
CA GLU A 101 -6.73 -30.16 15.32
C GLU A 101 -7.99 -29.69 16.05
N LYS A 102 -8.62 -28.60 15.58
CA LYS A 102 -9.83 -28.05 16.19
C LYS A 102 -11.06 -28.88 15.81
N ASP A 103 -12.01 -29.00 16.73
CA ASP A 103 -13.32 -29.61 16.45
C ASP A 103 -14.28 -28.63 15.78
N ASP A 104 -14.15 -27.35 16.14
CA ASP A 104 -14.88 -26.24 15.51
C ASP A 104 -13.89 -25.40 14.70
N ILE A 105 -14.14 -25.31 13.40
CA ILE A 105 -13.31 -24.58 12.44
C ILE A 105 -13.89 -23.18 12.28
N PRO A 106 -13.12 -22.11 12.54
CA PRO A 106 -13.58 -20.76 12.27
C PRO A 106 -13.71 -20.56 10.76
N VAL A 107 -14.84 -20.02 10.34
CA VAL A 107 -15.15 -19.78 8.93
C VAL A 107 -15.60 -18.34 8.71
N MET A 108 -15.33 -17.83 7.52
CA MET A 108 -15.82 -16.54 7.07
C MET A 108 -16.54 -16.70 5.73
N MET A 109 -17.79 -16.28 5.64
CA MET A 109 -18.57 -16.34 4.40
C MET A 109 -18.85 -14.93 3.91
N PHE A 110 -18.48 -14.66 2.65
CA PHE A 110 -18.89 -13.48 1.92
C PHE A 110 -20.05 -13.85 1.00
N ALA A 111 -21.25 -13.38 1.34
CA ALA A 111 -22.46 -13.60 0.57
C ALA A 111 -22.86 -12.30 -0.14
N ASP A 112 -22.97 -12.33 -1.47
CA ASP A 112 -23.40 -11.19 -2.27
C ASP A 112 -24.71 -11.43 -3.02
N ASN A 113 -25.32 -10.36 -3.51
CA ASN A 113 -26.52 -10.39 -4.35
C ASN A 113 -26.20 -10.31 -5.86
N GLY A 114 -25.00 -10.67 -6.29
CA GLY A 114 -24.55 -10.55 -7.68
C GLY A 114 -25.22 -11.52 -8.66
N ALA A 115 -24.71 -11.60 -9.88
CA ALA A 115 -25.26 -12.46 -10.94
C ALA A 115 -25.14 -13.97 -10.66
N GLY A 116 -24.31 -14.34 -9.68
CA GLY A 116 -23.91 -15.73 -9.43
C GLY A 116 -22.84 -16.23 -10.40
N LEU A 117 -22.23 -17.34 -10.03
CA LEU A 117 -21.29 -18.10 -10.84
C LEU A 117 -22.02 -19.16 -11.67
N THR A 118 -21.82 -19.13 -13.00
CA THR A 118 -22.11 -20.27 -13.89
C THR A 118 -20.94 -21.26 -13.84
N THR A 119 -21.11 -22.45 -14.44
CA THR A 119 -20.01 -23.43 -14.56
C THR A 119 -18.80 -22.84 -15.26
N GLU A 120 -19.00 -22.09 -16.35
CA GLU A 120 -17.92 -21.49 -17.15
C GLU A 120 -17.16 -20.43 -16.35
N LYS A 121 -17.88 -19.57 -15.60
CA LYS A 121 -17.26 -18.56 -14.74
C LYS A 121 -16.50 -19.18 -13.57
N LEU A 122 -17.07 -20.21 -12.95
CA LEU A 122 -16.43 -20.95 -11.88
C LEU A 122 -15.15 -21.63 -12.37
N GLU A 123 -15.18 -22.22 -13.57
CA GLU A 123 -14.01 -22.80 -14.21
C GLU A 123 -12.92 -21.76 -14.50
N ALA A 124 -13.30 -20.60 -15.06
CA ALA A 124 -12.37 -19.49 -15.28
C ALA A 124 -11.71 -19.06 -13.96
N LEU A 125 -12.51 -18.85 -12.91
CA LEU A 125 -12.02 -18.49 -11.57
C LEU A 125 -11.03 -19.51 -11.00
N LEU A 126 -11.26 -20.81 -11.22
CA LEU A 126 -10.44 -21.89 -10.67
C LEU A 126 -9.28 -22.35 -11.57
N SER A 127 -9.13 -21.82 -12.79
CA SER A 127 -8.15 -22.28 -13.79
C SER A 127 -6.97 -21.33 -14.06
N GLU A 128 -7.03 -20.06 -13.62
CA GLU A 128 -6.07 -18.98 -13.93
C GLU A 128 -4.63 -19.11 -13.35
N ARG A 129 -4.09 -20.32 -13.21
CA ARG A 129 -2.67 -20.53 -12.88
C ARG A 129 -1.74 -20.73 -14.09
N SER A 130 -2.23 -20.76 -15.33
CA SER A 130 -1.36 -21.18 -16.45
C SER A 130 -1.68 -20.68 -17.86
N HIS A 131 -2.29 -19.50 -18.05
CA HIS A 131 -2.28 -18.86 -19.37
C HIS A 131 -1.66 -17.47 -19.29
N LYS A 132 -0.47 -17.32 -19.90
CA LYS A 132 -0.04 -16.04 -20.44
C LYS A 132 -1.16 -15.63 -21.40
N SER A 133 -1.85 -14.54 -21.09
CA SER A 133 -2.90 -13.99 -21.94
C SER A 133 -2.31 -13.70 -23.32
N ASP A 134 -2.78 -14.42 -24.34
CA ASP A 134 -2.64 -13.97 -25.72
C ASP A 134 -3.37 -12.63 -25.86
N SER A 135 -2.71 -11.72 -26.58
CA SER A 135 -2.82 -10.28 -26.50
C SER A 135 -4.10 -9.64 -27.07
N ASN A 136 -5.24 -10.33 -27.18
CA ASN A 136 -6.37 -9.78 -27.96
C ASN A 136 -7.80 -10.16 -27.53
N SER A 137 -8.04 -10.67 -26.32
CA SER A 137 -9.42 -10.82 -25.82
C SER A 137 -9.60 -10.18 -24.45
N SER A 138 -10.61 -9.29 -24.37
CA SER A 138 -11.24 -8.65 -23.21
C SER A 138 -10.38 -8.46 -21.95
N GLY A 139 -10.12 -7.20 -21.58
CA GLY A 139 -9.37 -6.74 -20.40
C GLY A 139 -9.61 -7.51 -19.10
N GLY A 140 -8.97 -8.68 -19.01
CA GLY A 140 -8.91 -9.53 -17.84
C GLY A 140 -8.04 -8.86 -16.79
N SER A 141 -8.49 -8.91 -15.55
CA SER A 141 -7.75 -8.45 -14.39
C SER A 141 -6.37 -9.11 -14.41
N TYR A 142 -5.30 -8.32 -14.47
CA TYR A 142 -3.91 -8.81 -14.39
C TYR A 142 -3.56 -9.43 -13.01
N GLY A 143 -4.56 -9.82 -12.21
CA GLY A 143 -4.47 -10.01 -10.78
C GLY A 143 -4.58 -11.47 -10.35
N VAL A 144 -3.81 -11.81 -9.32
CA VAL A 144 -3.95 -13.02 -8.49
C VAL A 144 -5.23 -13.00 -7.62
N GLY A 145 -6.26 -12.27 -8.05
CA GLY A 145 -7.44 -11.91 -7.24
C GLY A 145 -8.20 -13.11 -6.70
N HIS A 146 -8.35 -14.17 -7.52
CA HIS A 146 -8.97 -15.43 -7.09
C HIS A 146 -8.20 -16.14 -5.95
N LEU A 147 -6.90 -15.86 -5.79
CA LEU A 147 -6.06 -16.42 -4.71
C LEU A 147 -6.15 -15.61 -3.42
N SER A 148 -6.72 -14.42 -3.45
CA SER A 148 -6.78 -13.53 -2.29
C SER A 148 -7.52 -14.17 -1.11
N ALA A 149 -8.63 -14.86 -1.35
CA ALA A 149 -9.39 -15.59 -0.32
C ALA A 149 -8.55 -16.65 0.41
N TYR A 150 -7.61 -17.30 -0.30
CA TYR A 150 -6.74 -18.33 0.29
C TYR A 150 -5.74 -17.74 1.29
N SER A 151 -5.37 -16.47 1.17
CA SER A 151 -4.47 -15.83 2.14
C SER A 151 -5.08 -15.73 3.54
N LEU A 152 -6.42 -15.68 3.62
CA LEU A 152 -7.19 -15.69 4.87
C LEU A 152 -7.49 -17.11 5.38
N SER A 153 -7.28 -18.14 4.56
CA SER A 153 -7.54 -19.54 4.90
C SER A 153 -6.27 -20.20 5.47
N ALA A 154 -6.34 -20.66 6.72
CA ALA A 154 -5.33 -21.54 7.28
C ALA A 154 -5.31 -22.91 6.60
N LEU A 155 -6.46 -23.39 6.14
CA LEU A 155 -6.61 -24.67 5.45
C LEU A 155 -6.28 -24.58 3.95
N GLN A 156 -6.06 -23.38 3.39
CA GLN A 156 -6.02 -23.16 1.95
C GLN A 156 -7.19 -23.85 1.22
N TYR A 157 -8.38 -23.78 1.81
CA TYR A 157 -9.57 -24.49 1.35
C TYR A 157 -10.75 -23.52 1.34
N ILE A 158 -11.23 -23.21 0.13
CA ILE A 158 -12.34 -22.29 -0.11
C ILE A 158 -13.54 -23.08 -0.63
N LEU A 159 -14.74 -22.76 -0.15
CA LEU A 159 -15.98 -23.27 -0.74
C LEU A 159 -16.67 -22.16 -1.53
N TYR A 160 -17.21 -22.54 -2.68
CA TYR A 160 -18.01 -21.67 -3.53
C TYR A 160 -19.41 -22.26 -3.61
N SER A 161 -20.40 -21.49 -3.19
CA SER A 161 -21.82 -21.80 -3.40
C SER A 161 -22.45 -20.63 -4.14
N SER A 162 -23.27 -20.88 -5.15
CA SER A 162 -23.82 -19.82 -5.97
C SER A 162 -25.21 -20.17 -6.48
N ARG A 163 -26.07 -19.16 -6.60
CA ARG A 163 -27.32 -19.19 -7.36
C ARG A 163 -27.21 -18.27 -8.55
N HIS A 164 -27.46 -18.79 -9.75
CA HIS A 164 -27.45 -18.01 -10.99
C HIS A 164 -28.69 -18.30 -11.82
N LYS A 165 -29.04 -17.37 -12.73
CA LYS A 165 -30.09 -17.57 -13.72
C LYS A 165 -29.48 -18.21 -14.97
N THR A 166 -30.14 -19.24 -15.49
CA THR A 166 -29.82 -19.82 -16.80
C THR A 166 -30.36 -18.93 -17.93
N SER A 167 -29.92 -19.16 -19.16
CA SER A 167 -30.41 -18.47 -20.37
C SER A 167 -31.94 -18.56 -20.56
N TYR A 168 -32.58 -19.58 -19.97
CA TYR A 168 -34.03 -19.78 -19.99
C TYR A 168 -34.75 -19.19 -18.77
N GLY A 169 -34.05 -18.44 -17.90
CA GLY A 169 -34.62 -17.79 -16.72
C GLY A 169 -34.75 -18.68 -15.47
N ASN A 170 -34.48 -19.99 -15.58
CA ASN A 170 -34.50 -20.90 -14.43
C ASN A 170 -33.31 -20.64 -13.52
N GLN A 171 -33.54 -20.69 -12.20
CA GLN A 171 -32.47 -20.63 -11.20
C GLN A 171 -31.77 -21.98 -11.08
N ARG A 172 -30.45 -21.95 -11.00
CA ARG A 172 -29.63 -23.12 -10.65
C ARG A 172 -28.67 -22.79 -9.53
N THR A 173 -28.47 -23.78 -8.68
CA THR A 173 -27.43 -23.76 -7.65
C THR A 173 -26.20 -24.49 -8.19
N ILE A 174 -25.03 -23.97 -7.84
CA ILE A 174 -23.75 -24.65 -8.06
C ILE A 174 -22.95 -24.63 -6.76
N PHE A 175 -22.30 -25.75 -6.45
CA PHE A 175 -21.46 -25.91 -5.28
C PHE A 175 -20.17 -26.66 -5.62
N THR A 176 -19.05 -26.15 -5.11
CA THR A 176 -17.76 -26.84 -5.08
C THR A 176 -16.91 -26.36 -3.92
N GLY A 177 -15.90 -27.16 -3.57
CA GLY A 177 -14.79 -26.74 -2.73
C GLY A 177 -13.50 -26.82 -3.52
N SER A 178 -12.59 -25.89 -3.29
CA SER A 178 -11.28 -25.87 -3.95
C SER A 178 -10.17 -25.74 -2.91
N PRO A 179 -9.54 -26.86 -2.51
CA PRO A 179 -8.32 -26.82 -1.72
C PRO A 179 -7.09 -26.64 -2.62
N ILE A 180 -6.09 -25.93 -2.10
CA ILE A 180 -4.76 -25.84 -2.69
C ILE A 180 -3.77 -26.46 -1.71
N LEU A 181 -3.08 -27.50 -2.15
CA LEU A 181 -2.03 -28.21 -1.42
C LEU A 181 -0.76 -28.25 -2.28
N ALA A 182 0.08 -29.27 -2.10
CA ALA A 182 1.18 -29.59 -3.02
C ALA A 182 0.79 -30.73 -3.95
N GLY A 183 1.49 -30.83 -5.09
CA GLY A 183 1.43 -32.01 -5.94
C GLY A 183 1.93 -33.24 -5.17
N TYR A 184 1.28 -34.37 -5.40
CA TYR A 184 1.49 -35.60 -4.65
C TYR A 184 1.37 -36.83 -5.54
N ARG A 185 1.91 -37.95 -5.06
CA ARG A 185 1.70 -39.25 -5.69
C ARG A 185 0.58 -39.98 -4.97
N SER A 186 -0.47 -40.37 -5.71
CA SER A 186 -1.58 -41.15 -5.15
C SER A 186 -1.13 -42.57 -4.80
N GLU A 187 -1.99 -43.32 -4.10
CA GLU A 187 -1.75 -44.73 -3.76
C GLU A 187 -1.50 -45.58 -5.02
N ASP A 188 -2.23 -45.29 -6.10
CA ASP A 188 -2.05 -45.90 -7.43
C ASP A 188 -0.79 -45.40 -8.19
N LEU A 189 0.11 -44.70 -7.51
CA LEU A 189 1.35 -44.12 -8.04
C LEU A 189 1.16 -43.04 -9.12
N VAL A 190 -0.06 -42.53 -9.29
CA VAL A 190 -0.41 -41.46 -10.23
C VAL A 190 -0.02 -40.11 -9.66
N GLN A 191 0.59 -39.26 -10.49
CA GLN A 191 0.99 -37.91 -10.10
C GLN A 191 -0.19 -36.94 -10.20
N ARG A 192 -0.57 -36.36 -9.06
CA ARG A 192 -1.67 -35.42 -8.92
C ARG A 192 -1.13 -34.01 -8.69
N GLY A 193 -1.77 -33.01 -9.30
CA GLY A 193 -1.41 -31.61 -9.16
C GLY A 193 -1.84 -31.02 -7.80
N PRO A 194 -1.54 -29.74 -7.54
CA PRO A 194 -1.76 -29.10 -6.24
C PRO A 194 -3.19 -28.58 -6.00
N VAL A 195 -4.04 -28.49 -7.03
CA VAL A 195 -5.38 -27.89 -6.93
C VAL A 195 -6.44 -28.98 -6.96
N GLY A 196 -7.23 -29.03 -5.90
CA GLY A 196 -8.37 -29.94 -5.77
C GLY A 196 -9.69 -29.23 -6.09
N ARG A 197 -10.70 -30.03 -6.41
CA ARG A 197 -12.08 -29.60 -6.64
C ARG A 197 -13.05 -30.62 -6.09
N ILE A 198 -14.08 -30.19 -5.36
CA ILE A 198 -15.21 -31.06 -5.05
C ILE A 198 -16.08 -31.17 -6.29
N VAL A 199 -16.30 -32.39 -6.73
CA VAL A 199 -17.10 -32.72 -7.91
C VAL A 199 -18.26 -33.63 -7.53
N ALA A 200 -19.32 -33.59 -8.34
CA ALA A 200 -20.41 -34.56 -8.27
C ALA A 200 -19.86 -35.95 -8.61
N ASP A 201 -19.14 -36.05 -9.73
CA ASP A 201 -18.55 -37.27 -10.29
C ASP A 201 -17.10 -37.02 -10.74
N LYS A 202 -16.26 -38.06 -10.64
CA LYS A 202 -14.91 -38.04 -11.24
C LYS A 202 -15.00 -37.84 -12.76
N PRO A 203 -14.18 -36.93 -13.33
CA PRO A 203 -14.11 -36.77 -14.79
C PRO A 203 -13.65 -38.08 -15.45
N SER A 204 -14.28 -38.44 -16.58
CA SER A 204 -13.90 -39.63 -17.36
C SER A 204 -12.57 -39.45 -18.10
N GLU A 205 -12.21 -38.21 -18.43
CA GLU A 205 -10.97 -37.82 -19.11
C GLU A 205 -10.08 -37.02 -18.16
N GLU A 206 -8.91 -37.55 -17.78
CA GLU A 206 -8.05 -36.87 -16.80
C GLU A 206 -7.18 -35.76 -17.39
N LYS A 207 -6.91 -35.78 -18.70
CA LYS A 207 -6.04 -34.79 -19.37
C LYS A 207 -6.74 -33.47 -19.63
N ASN A 208 -8.04 -33.53 -19.94
CA ASN A 208 -8.89 -32.37 -20.12
C ASN A 208 -10.23 -32.60 -19.40
N PRO A 209 -10.21 -32.55 -18.06
CA PRO A 209 -11.37 -32.90 -17.26
C PRO A 209 -12.51 -31.89 -17.47
N GLU A 210 -13.68 -32.40 -17.84
CA GLU A 210 -14.93 -31.67 -17.74
C GLU A 210 -15.52 -31.91 -16.34
N TYR A 211 -15.64 -30.84 -15.56
CA TYR A 211 -16.07 -30.94 -14.17
C TYR A 211 -17.59 -30.81 -14.05
N LYS A 212 -18.20 -31.80 -13.42
CA LYS A 212 -19.59 -31.72 -12.96
C LYS A 212 -19.61 -31.29 -11.51
N TYR A 213 -20.21 -30.14 -11.25
CA TYR A 213 -20.36 -29.58 -9.92
C TYR A 213 -21.68 -29.99 -9.28
N LEU A 214 -21.76 -29.83 -7.96
CA LEU A 214 -22.96 -30.19 -7.21
C LEU A 214 -24.03 -29.10 -7.35
N ASP A 215 -25.29 -29.50 -7.31
CA ASP A 215 -26.46 -28.63 -7.27
C ASP A 215 -26.98 -28.38 -5.84
N GLN A 216 -26.40 -29.06 -4.86
CA GLN A 216 -26.69 -28.93 -3.43
C GLN A 216 -25.44 -28.54 -2.66
N CYS A 217 -25.59 -27.67 -1.67
CA CYS A 217 -24.52 -27.24 -0.80
C CYS A 217 -24.74 -27.76 0.63
N PRO A 218 -23.72 -27.75 1.51
CA PRO A 218 -23.86 -28.18 2.89
C PRO A 218 -24.88 -27.33 3.65
N ARG A 219 -25.57 -27.94 4.62
CA ARG A 219 -26.66 -27.32 5.40
C ARG A 219 -26.32 -25.97 6.03
N PHE A 220 -25.07 -25.77 6.45
CA PHE A 220 -24.66 -24.49 7.05
C PHE A 220 -24.57 -23.34 6.02
N LEU A 221 -24.42 -23.66 4.73
CA LEU A 221 -24.47 -22.69 3.63
C LEU A 221 -25.87 -22.54 3.02
N GLU A 222 -26.71 -23.59 3.07
CA GLU A 222 -28.07 -23.58 2.51
C GLU A 222 -28.87 -22.39 3.01
N ASN A 223 -28.91 -22.17 4.32
CA ASN A 223 -29.66 -21.05 4.92
C ASN A 223 -29.17 -19.68 4.42
N ILE A 224 -27.85 -19.52 4.22
CA ILE A 224 -27.27 -18.25 3.74
C ILE A 224 -27.67 -18.05 2.27
N LEU A 225 -27.55 -19.10 1.46
CA LEU A 225 -27.90 -19.07 0.04
C LEU A 225 -29.40 -18.86 -0.19
N GLU A 226 -30.25 -19.40 0.69
CA GLU A 226 -31.70 -19.22 0.68
C GLU A 226 -32.12 -17.77 0.97
N ASN A 227 -31.37 -17.08 1.83
CA ASN A 227 -31.61 -15.67 2.13
C ASN A 227 -31.19 -14.71 1.01
N LEU A 228 -30.51 -15.20 -0.03
CA LEU A 228 -30.18 -14.39 -1.21
C LEU A 228 -31.46 -14.10 -2.02
N SER A 229 -31.63 -12.84 -2.42
CA SER A 229 -32.86 -12.33 -3.03
C SER A 229 -33.22 -12.94 -4.39
N SER A 230 -32.27 -13.49 -5.16
CA SER A 230 -32.55 -14.30 -6.36
C SER A 230 -31.30 -14.99 -6.91
N THR A 231 -30.23 -14.23 -7.13
CA THR A 231 -28.92 -14.73 -7.54
C THR A 231 -27.87 -14.21 -6.56
N GLY A 232 -26.70 -14.79 -6.61
CA GLY A 232 -25.57 -14.37 -5.81
C GLY A 232 -24.60 -15.49 -5.51
N THR A 233 -23.49 -15.13 -4.89
CA THR A 233 -22.41 -16.06 -4.55
C THR A 233 -22.09 -15.99 -3.07
N VAL A 234 -21.81 -17.14 -2.48
CA VAL A 234 -21.24 -17.29 -1.14
C VAL A 234 -19.83 -17.87 -1.28
N VAL A 235 -18.82 -17.05 -1.00
CA VAL A 235 -17.42 -17.47 -0.91
C VAL A 235 -17.09 -17.76 0.55
N THR A 236 -16.79 -19.01 0.87
CA THR A 236 -16.53 -19.47 2.24
C THR A 236 -15.04 -19.77 2.42
N ILE A 237 -14.40 -19.03 3.32
CA ILE A 237 -13.01 -19.20 3.72
C ILE A 237 -12.97 -20.11 4.95
N LEU A 238 -12.38 -21.30 4.80
CA LEU A 238 -12.28 -22.28 5.89
C LEU A 238 -11.00 -22.09 6.70
N GLY A 239 -11.12 -22.17 8.03
CA GLY A 239 -10.01 -22.03 8.95
C GLY A 239 -9.45 -20.62 8.94
N LEU A 240 -10.26 -19.61 9.27
CA LEU A 240 -9.84 -18.21 9.26
C LEU A 240 -8.54 -18.02 10.06
N SER A 241 -7.48 -17.53 9.40
CA SER A 241 -6.15 -17.45 10.02
C SER A 241 -5.90 -16.22 10.87
N GLU A 242 -6.74 -15.20 10.75
CA GLU A 242 -6.67 -13.96 11.51
C GLU A 242 -7.99 -13.70 12.22
N GLN A 243 -7.96 -13.08 13.40
CA GLN A 243 -9.19 -12.72 14.08
C GLN A 243 -9.84 -11.51 13.40
N TRP A 244 -11.08 -11.65 12.95
CA TRP A 244 -11.84 -10.53 12.43
C TRP A 244 -12.04 -9.46 13.51
N GLY A 245 -11.56 -8.26 13.25
CA GLY A 245 -11.66 -7.12 14.15
C GLY A 245 -12.01 -5.82 13.43
N GLU A 246 -11.96 -4.70 14.15
CA GLU A 246 -12.23 -3.36 13.59
C GLU A 246 -11.27 -2.99 12.45
N GLU A 247 -10.10 -3.62 12.35
CA GLU A 247 -9.18 -3.43 11.22
C GLU A 247 -9.74 -3.96 9.89
N ALA A 248 -10.44 -5.10 9.91
CA ALA A 248 -11.12 -5.65 8.74
C ALA A 248 -12.27 -4.75 8.31
N GLU A 249 -13.08 -4.26 9.25
CA GLU A 249 -14.16 -3.30 9.00
C GLU A 249 -13.61 -1.99 8.42
N TYR A 250 -12.54 -1.47 9.02
CA TYR A 250 -11.88 -0.27 8.54
C TYR A 250 -11.27 -0.47 7.15
N ALA A 251 -10.75 -1.66 6.82
CA ALA A 251 -10.27 -1.94 5.48
C ALA A 251 -11.38 -1.79 4.43
N ILE A 252 -12.60 -2.28 4.70
CA ILE A 252 -13.77 -2.07 3.83
C ILE A 252 -14.03 -0.57 3.68
N VAL A 253 -14.19 0.14 4.81
CA VAL A 253 -14.54 1.56 4.80
C VAL A 253 -13.47 2.39 4.09
N SER A 254 -12.19 2.10 4.29
CA SER A 254 -11.08 2.86 3.70
C SER A 254 -11.02 2.76 2.17
N HIS A 255 -11.46 1.65 1.59
CA HIS A 255 -11.43 1.42 0.15
C HIS A 255 -12.75 1.75 -0.55
N PHE A 256 -13.89 1.62 0.15
CA PHE A 256 -15.23 1.76 -0.42
C PHE A 256 -16.07 2.86 0.25
N PHE A 257 -15.44 3.85 0.89
CA PHE A 257 -16.17 4.94 1.56
C PHE A 257 -17.12 5.69 0.62
N SER A 258 -16.77 5.85 -0.67
CA SER A 258 -17.65 6.42 -1.69
C SER A 258 -18.90 5.55 -1.91
N ALA A 259 -18.70 4.25 -2.14
CA ALA A 259 -19.79 3.31 -2.39
C ALA A 259 -20.77 3.27 -1.20
N LEU A 260 -20.21 3.23 0.00
CA LEU A 260 -20.97 3.25 1.25
C LEU A 260 -21.69 4.59 1.47
N ALA A 261 -21.06 5.72 1.11
CA ALA A 261 -21.65 7.06 1.24
C ALA A 261 -22.83 7.26 0.28
N TYR A 262 -22.71 6.80 -0.96
CA TYR A 262 -23.78 6.88 -1.96
C TYR A 262 -24.85 5.80 -1.79
N GLY A 263 -24.58 4.77 -1.00
CA GLY A 263 -25.48 3.64 -0.78
C GLY A 263 -25.49 2.62 -1.93
N SER A 264 -24.57 2.73 -2.89
CA SER A 264 -24.34 1.75 -3.96
C SER A 264 -23.72 0.46 -3.41
N LEU A 265 -23.08 0.51 -2.23
CA LEU A 265 -22.65 -0.66 -1.46
C LEU A 265 -23.32 -0.66 -0.07
N LYS A 266 -23.86 -1.82 0.32
CA LYS A 266 -24.40 -2.08 1.65
C LYS A 266 -23.72 -3.30 2.24
N VAL A 267 -23.04 -3.14 3.37
CA VAL A 267 -22.34 -4.24 4.04
C VAL A 267 -22.95 -4.50 5.40
N THR A 268 -23.24 -5.76 5.69
CA THR A 268 -23.69 -6.21 7.01
C THR A 268 -22.78 -7.32 7.52
N ILE A 269 -22.34 -7.22 8.77
CA ILE A 269 -21.42 -8.16 9.39
C ILE A 269 -22.17 -8.93 10.48
N HIS A 270 -22.30 -10.23 10.28
CA HIS A 270 -22.93 -11.17 11.20
C HIS A 270 -21.83 -11.91 11.97
N ARG A 271 -21.89 -11.83 13.30
CA ARG A 271 -20.95 -12.52 14.19
C ARG A 271 -21.73 -13.42 15.13
N SER A 272 -21.26 -14.66 15.31
CA SER A 272 -21.92 -15.60 16.22
C SER A 272 -22.16 -14.99 17.61
N GLY A 273 -23.41 -15.07 18.08
CA GLY A 273 -23.84 -14.55 19.39
C GLY A 273 -23.90 -13.03 19.53
N LYS A 274 -23.69 -12.25 18.44
CA LYS A 274 -23.75 -10.79 18.46
C LYS A 274 -24.81 -10.27 17.49
N LYS A 275 -25.32 -9.07 17.75
CA LYS A 275 -26.20 -8.38 16.80
C LYS A 275 -25.43 -8.07 15.51
N PRO A 276 -26.06 -8.18 14.34
CA PRO A 276 -25.45 -7.78 13.08
C PRO A 276 -25.05 -6.30 13.12
N ILE A 277 -23.92 -5.97 12.51
CA ILE A 277 -23.43 -4.60 12.36
C ILE A 277 -23.58 -4.22 10.89
N SER A 278 -24.39 -3.22 10.59
CA SER A 278 -24.41 -2.61 9.26
C SER A 278 -23.35 -1.51 9.19
N LEU A 279 -22.56 -1.48 8.12
CA LEU A 279 -21.63 -0.38 7.85
C LEU A 279 -22.40 0.82 7.29
N ASP A 280 -23.26 1.40 8.13
CA ASP A 280 -24.01 2.61 7.85
C ASP A 280 -23.18 3.88 8.10
N GLU A 281 -23.77 5.05 7.82
CA GLU A 281 -23.14 6.33 8.06
C GLU A 281 -22.59 6.50 9.49
N SER A 282 -23.33 6.04 10.50
CA SER A 282 -22.90 6.17 11.90
C SER A 282 -21.67 5.32 12.19
N GLN A 283 -21.62 4.09 11.66
CA GLN A 283 -20.48 3.20 11.82
C GLN A 283 -19.28 3.69 11.03
N ILE A 284 -19.48 4.20 9.82
CA ILE A 284 -18.42 4.78 9.00
C ILE A 284 -17.78 5.97 9.73
N GLN A 285 -18.60 6.90 10.23
CA GLN A 285 -18.11 8.05 11.00
C GLN A 285 -17.36 7.61 12.25
N LYS A 286 -17.85 6.59 12.96
CA LYS A 286 -17.18 6.03 14.15
C LYS A 286 -15.83 5.39 13.79
N LEU A 287 -15.78 4.53 12.78
CA LEU A 287 -14.58 3.78 12.38
C LEU A 287 -13.48 4.69 11.83
N ILE A 288 -13.85 5.69 11.03
CA ILE A 288 -12.87 6.65 10.50
C ILE A 288 -12.52 7.69 11.57
N GLY A 289 -13.51 8.18 12.31
CA GLY A 289 -13.35 9.23 13.33
C GLY A 289 -12.46 8.80 14.51
N SER A 290 -12.54 7.54 14.95
CA SER A 290 -11.67 6.99 16.00
C SER A 290 -10.18 6.95 15.60
N ARG A 291 -9.89 7.05 14.30
CA ARG A 291 -8.54 7.06 13.72
C ARG A 291 -8.09 8.46 13.28
N LYS A 292 -8.86 9.50 13.59
CA LYS A 292 -8.51 10.91 13.34
C LYS A 292 -7.25 11.27 14.11
N GLY A 293 -6.28 11.90 13.45
CA GLY A 293 -5.01 12.31 14.08
C GLY A 293 -4.00 11.19 14.36
N GLN A 294 -4.30 9.92 14.05
CA GLN A 294 -3.26 8.89 14.03
C GLN A 294 -2.29 9.19 12.89
N LYS A 295 -1.09 9.68 13.24
CA LYS A 295 0.04 9.76 12.30
C LYS A 295 0.28 8.35 11.79
N ASN A 296 0.25 8.19 10.46
CA ASN A 296 0.57 6.98 9.71
C ASN A 296 1.10 5.88 10.62
N ALA A 297 0.20 5.09 11.20
CA ALA A 297 0.56 3.70 11.39
C ALA A 297 0.77 3.25 9.96
N ARG A 298 2.02 3.36 9.49
CA ARG A 298 2.48 2.54 8.40
C ARG A 298 2.13 1.14 8.92
N SER A 299 0.94 0.61 8.56
CA SER A 299 0.91 -0.81 8.27
C SER A 299 2.14 -0.94 7.38
N SER A 300 3.06 -1.80 7.79
CA SER A 300 4.47 -1.77 7.41
C SER A 300 4.74 -1.81 5.90
N LYS A 301 3.68 -1.74 5.08
CA LYS A 301 3.61 -1.98 3.65
C LYS A 301 2.60 -1.06 2.89
N GLY A 302 1.98 -0.06 3.53
CA GLY A 302 1.24 1.01 2.82
C GLY A 302 -0.15 0.64 2.27
N GLU A 303 -0.81 -0.37 2.86
CA GLU A 303 -1.99 -1.01 2.27
C GLU A 303 -3.33 -0.57 2.86
N ILE A 304 -3.29 0.08 4.02
CA ILE A 304 -4.45 0.66 4.69
C ILE A 304 -4.22 2.16 4.79
N LEU A 305 -5.18 2.94 4.29
CA LEU A 305 -5.07 4.40 4.28
C LEU A 305 -5.15 4.97 5.69
N SER A 306 -4.44 6.07 5.92
CA SER A 306 -4.48 6.76 7.21
C SER A 306 -5.89 7.26 7.51
N GLY A 307 -6.31 7.14 8.78
CA GLY A 307 -7.63 7.59 9.24
C GLY A 307 -7.93 9.02 8.84
N GLN A 308 -6.93 9.90 8.91
CA GLN A 308 -7.08 11.29 8.50
C GLN A 308 -7.32 11.46 7.00
N ALA A 309 -6.61 10.73 6.14
CA ALA A 309 -6.79 10.84 4.69
C ALA A 309 -8.18 10.33 4.28
N VAL A 310 -8.60 9.17 4.79
CA VAL A 310 -9.93 8.61 4.53
C VAL A 310 -11.03 9.55 5.06
N TRP A 311 -10.86 10.10 6.27
CA TRP A 311 -11.79 11.08 6.83
C TRP A 311 -11.99 12.26 5.90
N ASN A 312 -10.88 12.84 5.44
CA ASN A 312 -10.89 14.00 4.57
C ASN A 312 -11.61 13.68 3.25
N SER A 313 -11.29 12.53 2.64
CA SER A 313 -11.93 12.09 1.41
C SER A 313 -13.43 11.86 1.59
N TYR A 314 -13.84 11.20 2.67
CA TYR A 314 -15.25 10.95 3.00
C TYR A 314 -16.03 12.25 3.18
N GLN A 315 -15.49 13.21 3.93
CA GLN A 315 -16.10 14.53 4.12
C GLN A 315 -16.18 15.31 2.79
N THR A 316 -15.16 15.17 1.93
CA THR A 316 -15.12 15.85 0.63
C THR A 316 -16.22 15.34 -0.31
N ILE A 317 -16.45 14.03 -0.37
CA ILE A 317 -17.54 13.45 -1.16
C ILE A 317 -18.92 13.87 -0.66
N LYS A 318 -19.07 14.05 0.66
CA LYS A 318 -20.32 14.52 1.25
C LYS A 318 -20.55 16.02 1.11
N SER A 319 -19.54 16.78 0.68
CA SER A 319 -19.66 18.22 0.48
C SER A 319 -20.42 18.54 -0.81
N PRO A 320 -21.13 19.69 -0.88
CA PRO A 320 -21.86 20.09 -2.08
C PRO A 320 -20.96 20.56 -3.24
N ASN A 321 -19.63 20.61 -3.05
CA ASN A 321 -18.67 21.15 -4.01
C ASN A 321 -18.24 20.10 -5.05
N MET A 322 -19.24 19.56 -5.76
CA MET A 322 -19.05 18.66 -6.89
C MET A 322 -19.01 19.47 -8.19
N HIS A 323 -18.03 19.19 -9.03
CA HIS A 323 -17.88 19.77 -10.35
C HIS A 323 -17.80 18.66 -11.41
N SER A 324 -18.40 18.89 -12.57
CA SER A 324 -18.27 17.99 -13.72
C SER A 324 -17.28 18.56 -14.73
N ILE A 325 -16.23 17.81 -15.07
CA ILE A 325 -15.26 18.16 -16.09
C ILE A 325 -15.53 17.35 -17.35
N LYS A 326 -15.79 18.04 -18.45
CA LYS A 326 -15.79 17.43 -19.79
C LYS A 326 -14.38 17.39 -20.37
N LEU A 327 -13.91 16.20 -20.72
CA LEU A 327 -12.61 15.95 -21.32
C LEU A 327 -12.66 16.00 -22.85
N LYS A 328 -11.51 16.16 -23.50
CA LYS A 328 -11.40 16.22 -24.96
C LYS A 328 -11.86 14.94 -25.67
N ASN A 329 -11.81 13.80 -25.00
CA ASN A 329 -12.27 12.51 -25.52
C ASN A 329 -13.80 12.32 -25.39
N GLY A 330 -14.51 13.33 -24.88
CA GLY A 330 -15.97 13.31 -24.70
C GLY A 330 -16.43 12.83 -23.33
N ASP A 331 -15.54 12.24 -22.52
CA ASP A 331 -15.87 11.77 -21.18
C ASP A 331 -16.21 12.93 -20.23
N SER A 332 -17.09 12.66 -19.28
CA SER A 332 -17.44 13.59 -18.19
C SER A 332 -17.04 12.98 -16.84
N VAL A 333 -16.17 13.68 -16.10
CA VAL A 333 -15.60 13.21 -14.84
C VAL A 333 -16.11 14.07 -13.69
N SER A 334 -16.54 13.43 -12.60
CA SER A 334 -16.96 14.12 -11.39
C SER A 334 -15.77 14.39 -10.48
N ILE A 335 -15.63 15.63 -10.02
CA ILE A 335 -14.57 16.09 -9.14
C ILE A 335 -15.18 16.68 -7.88
N TYR A 336 -14.70 16.28 -6.71
CA TYR A 336 -15.08 16.88 -5.43
C TYR A 336 -13.89 17.62 -4.83
N VAL A 337 -14.12 18.86 -4.39
CA VAL A 337 -13.08 19.73 -3.82
C VAL A 337 -13.48 20.23 -2.44
N SER A 338 -12.62 19.99 -1.46
CA SER A 338 -12.74 20.60 -0.13
C SER A 338 -11.46 21.35 0.20
N ILE A 339 -11.55 22.67 0.41
CA ILE A 339 -10.46 23.47 0.97
C ILE A 339 -10.42 23.26 2.47
N ASN A 340 -9.22 23.13 3.03
CA ASN A 340 -9.00 22.76 4.41
C ASN A 340 -7.91 23.63 5.06
N ALA A 341 -8.28 24.85 5.44
CA ALA A 341 -7.36 25.78 6.12
C ALA A 341 -6.71 25.17 7.39
N ASP A 342 -7.38 24.23 8.06
CA ASP A 342 -6.88 23.58 9.29
C ASP A 342 -5.92 22.38 9.04
N LYS A 343 -5.66 22.01 7.78
CA LYS A 343 -4.82 20.83 7.44
C LYS A 343 -3.41 21.24 7.06
N SER A 344 -2.44 20.39 7.37
CA SER A 344 -1.04 20.64 7.01
C SER A 344 -0.67 20.22 5.58
N GLU A 345 -1.48 19.38 4.92
CA GLU A 345 -1.14 18.82 3.60
C GLU A 345 -2.38 18.60 2.73
N SER A 346 -2.22 18.89 1.44
CA SER A 346 -3.20 18.54 0.41
C SER A 346 -3.18 17.04 0.11
N SER A 347 -4.28 16.53 -0.46
CA SER A 347 -4.41 15.13 -0.88
C SER A 347 -5.29 14.96 -2.11
N VAL A 348 -4.81 14.19 -3.09
CA VAL A 348 -5.62 13.74 -4.25
C VAL A 348 -5.85 12.23 -4.17
N ALA A 349 -7.08 11.80 -4.45
CA ALA A 349 -7.52 10.41 -4.56
C ALA A 349 -8.34 10.19 -5.84
N LEU A 350 -8.17 9.00 -6.44
CA LEU A 350 -8.86 8.55 -7.65
C LEU A 350 -9.75 7.36 -7.32
N ILE A 351 -11.02 7.48 -7.65
CA ILE A 351 -12.06 6.49 -7.45
C ILE A 351 -12.52 5.97 -8.81
N ARG A 352 -12.67 4.66 -8.92
CA ARG A 352 -13.24 3.97 -10.08
C ARG A 352 -14.24 2.94 -9.57
N SER A 353 -15.46 2.92 -10.14
CA SER A 353 -16.52 2.01 -9.69
C SER A 353 -16.76 2.08 -8.18
N ASP A 354 -16.80 3.29 -7.62
CA ASP A 354 -16.94 3.54 -6.18
C ASP A 354 -15.85 2.92 -5.27
N MET A 355 -14.73 2.44 -5.84
CA MET A 355 -13.55 1.97 -5.11
C MET A 355 -12.40 2.96 -5.26
N LEU A 356 -11.72 3.28 -4.15
CA LEU A 356 -10.49 4.07 -4.18
C LEU A 356 -9.34 3.24 -4.74
N ILE A 357 -8.88 3.58 -5.94
CA ILE A 357 -7.87 2.80 -6.68
C ILE A 357 -6.46 3.40 -6.66
N ALA A 358 -6.33 4.71 -6.49
CA ALA A 358 -5.01 5.34 -6.44
C ALA A 358 -5.05 6.66 -5.67
N ARG A 359 -3.90 7.04 -5.14
CA ARG A 359 -3.62 8.37 -4.59
C ARG A 359 -2.54 9.04 -5.44
N HIS A 360 -2.36 10.35 -5.26
CA HIS A 360 -1.33 11.13 -5.93
C HIS A 360 0.06 10.46 -6.01
N ASP A 361 0.48 9.71 -4.99
CA ASP A 361 1.76 8.99 -4.93
C ASP A 361 1.77 7.65 -5.70
N ASN A 362 0.61 7.19 -6.16
CA ASN A 362 0.37 5.93 -6.84
C ASN A 362 -0.36 6.10 -8.19
N MET A 363 -0.47 7.33 -8.69
CA MET A 363 -0.96 7.65 -10.04
C MET A 363 0.19 7.66 -11.04
N ILE A 364 -0.09 7.38 -12.32
CA ILE A 364 0.93 7.46 -13.39
C ILE A 364 1.27 8.92 -13.74
N CYS A 365 0.30 9.83 -13.62
CA CYS A 365 0.48 11.25 -13.88
C CYS A 365 1.02 11.98 -12.63
N HIS A 366 2.19 12.62 -12.77
CA HIS A 366 2.83 13.37 -11.67
C HIS A 366 2.19 14.75 -11.43
N ASP A 367 1.35 15.25 -12.32
CA ASP A 367 0.78 16.60 -12.22
C ASP A 367 -0.08 16.78 -10.97
N PHE A 368 -0.81 15.74 -10.55
CA PHE A 368 -1.58 15.77 -9.31
C PHE A 368 -0.70 15.78 -8.05
N ASP A 369 0.45 15.09 -8.05
CA ASP A 369 1.39 15.18 -6.93
C ASP A 369 2.09 16.55 -6.88
N ASN A 370 2.40 17.13 -8.05
CA ASN A 370 2.91 18.49 -8.16
C ASN A 370 1.88 19.52 -7.66
N LEU A 371 0.62 19.38 -8.07
CA LEU A 371 -0.48 20.25 -7.66
C LEU A 371 -0.65 20.24 -6.14
N ARG A 372 -0.63 19.05 -5.55
CA ARG A 372 -0.73 18.85 -4.09
C ARG A 372 0.41 19.50 -3.30
N LYS A 373 1.63 19.46 -3.85
CA LYS A 373 2.84 20.03 -3.23
C LYS A 373 3.00 21.51 -3.49
N ASN A 374 2.16 22.13 -4.32
CA ASN A 374 2.28 23.52 -4.69
C ASN A 374 1.94 24.42 -3.48
N PRO A 375 2.89 25.22 -2.97
CA PRO A 375 2.68 26.08 -1.82
C PRO A 375 1.84 27.33 -2.12
N ASP A 376 1.46 27.55 -3.38
CA ASP A 376 0.62 28.68 -3.78
C ASP A 376 -0.86 28.42 -3.50
N TYR A 377 -1.27 27.18 -3.21
CA TYR A 377 -2.66 26.84 -2.87
C TYR A 377 -2.82 26.51 -1.38
N GLU A 378 -3.96 26.88 -0.82
CA GLU A 378 -4.41 26.43 0.49
C GLU A 378 -4.52 24.89 0.52
N PRO A 379 -4.22 24.21 1.64
CA PRO A 379 -4.33 22.78 1.74
C PRO A 379 -5.72 22.26 1.36
N PHE A 380 -5.79 21.30 0.43
CA PHE A 380 -7.07 20.85 -0.15
C PHE A 380 -7.19 19.32 -0.20
N THR A 381 -8.41 18.83 -0.29
CA THR A 381 -8.71 17.42 -0.62
C THR A 381 -9.46 17.39 -1.95
N LEU A 382 -8.93 16.62 -2.89
CA LEU A 382 -9.46 16.44 -4.24
C LEU A 382 -9.81 14.98 -4.47
N ILE A 383 -11.06 14.70 -4.84
CA ILE A 383 -11.52 13.37 -5.24
C ILE A 383 -11.87 13.39 -6.72
N ILE A 384 -11.26 12.49 -7.47
CA ILE A 384 -11.55 12.23 -8.88
C ILE A 384 -12.42 10.98 -8.93
N ASP A 385 -13.66 11.12 -9.37
CA ASP A 385 -14.64 10.02 -9.44
C ASP A 385 -14.96 9.69 -10.90
N VAL A 386 -14.53 8.49 -11.33
CA VAL A 386 -14.63 8.02 -12.71
C VAL A 386 -15.67 6.91 -12.80
N GLY A 387 -16.88 7.29 -13.21
CA GLY A 387 -17.99 6.37 -13.49
C GLY A 387 -17.92 5.75 -14.89
N ILE A 388 -18.36 4.50 -15.02
CA ILE A 388 -18.36 3.76 -16.30
C ILE A 388 -19.34 4.36 -17.33
N LYS A 389 -20.43 4.97 -16.87
CA LYS A 389 -21.47 5.54 -17.76
C LYS A 389 -21.06 6.92 -18.27
N GLU A 390 -20.44 7.73 -17.42
CA GLU A 390 -20.10 9.13 -17.67
C GLU A 390 -18.74 9.28 -18.35
N ALA A 391 -17.79 8.39 -18.03
CA ALA A 391 -16.42 8.43 -18.54
C ALA A 391 -15.91 7.06 -19.04
N PRO A 392 -16.60 6.41 -20.00
CA PRO A 392 -16.29 5.04 -20.43
C PRO A 392 -14.86 4.85 -20.97
N ASN A 393 -14.31 5.85 -21.67
CA ASN A 393 -12.98 5.73 -22.28
C ASN A 393 -11.87 5.80 -21.21
N LEU A 394 -11.91 6.83 -20.37
CA LEU A 394 -11.00 7.01 -19.24
C LEU A 394 -11.14 5.86 -18.24
N PHE A 395 -12.36 5.42 -17.95
CA PHE A 395 -12.62 4.25 -17.11
C PHE A 395 -11.87 3.01 -17.62
N THR A 396 -11.96 2.75 -18.92
CA THR A 396 -11.31 1.60 -19.57
C THR A 396 -9.78 1.68 -19.50
N LEU A 397 -9.21 2.87 -19.75
CA LEU A 397 -7.77 3.10 -19.64
C LEU A 397 -7.27 2.91 -18.21
N ILE A 398 -7.98 3.46 -17.23
CA ILE A 398 -7.68 3.32 -15.81
C ILE A 398 -7.75 1.84 -15.39
N LYS A 399 -8.82 1.13 -15.77
CA LYS A 399 -8.98 -0.30 -15.46
C LYS A 399 -7.83 -1.14 -16.04
N GLN A 400 -7.38 -0.84 -17.25
CA GLN A 400 -6.24 -1.53 -17.88
C GLN A 400 -4.91 -1.18 -17.20
N ALA A 401 -4.75 0.04 -16.70
CA ALA A 401 -3.56 0.48 -15.96
C ALA A 401 -3.52 -0.04 -14.53
N GLU A 402 -4.62 -0.55 -13.97
CA GLU A 402 -4.72 -0.88 -12.56
C GLU A 402 -3.79 -2.02 -12.14
N GLY A 403 -3.12 -1.85 -11.00
CA GLY A 403 -2.26 -2.89 -10.43
C GLY A 403 -3.04 -4.06 -9.82
N PRO A 404 -2.38 -5.19 -9.54
CA PRO A 404 -3.05 -6.42 -9.08
C PRO A 404 -3.69 -6.29 -7.68
N ASN A 405 -3.22 -5.36 -6.85
CA ASN A 405 -3.81 -5.08 -5.53
C ASN A 405 -4.79 -3.90 -5.58
N HIS A 406 -5.13 -3.44 -6.78
CA HIS A 406 -6.01 -2.33 -7.05
C HIS A 406 -5.56 -0.98 -6.46
N ASN A 407 -4.38 -0.83 -5.86
CA ASN A 407 -3.97 0.35 -5.06
C ASN A 407 -3.05 1.36 -5.79
N ARG A 408 -2.80 1.13 -7.08
CA ARG A 408 -1.95 1.96 -7.91
C ARG A 408 -2.26 1.75 -9.38
N LEU A 409 -1.86 2.73 -10.18
CA LEU A 409 -1.80 2.60 -11.63
C LEU A 409 -0.38 2.24 -12.05
N ILE A 410 -0.23 1.19 -12.86
CA ILE A 410 1.04 0.65 -13.33
C ILE A 410 1.14 0.87 -14.84
N ALA A 411 2.05 1.76 -15.23
CA ALA A 411 2.21 2.15 -16.62
C ALA A 411 2.58 0.99 -17.56
N LYS A 412 3.27 -0.04 -17.04
CA LYS A 412 3.69 -1.24 -17.81
C LYS A 412 2.53 -2.14 -18.25
N ASN A 413 1.34 -1.96 -17.67
CA ASN A 413 0.15 -2.72 -18.04
C ASN A 413 -0.50 -2.18 -19.33
N LEU A 414 -0.10 -0.98 -19.77
CA LEU A 414 -0.60 -0.35 -20.98
C LEU A 414 0.42 -0.40 -22.12
N MET A 415 -0.09 -0.50 -23.35
CA MET A 415 0.69 -0.17 -24.53
C MET A 415 1.05 1.32 -24.56
N GLU A 416 2.17 1.68 -25.19
CA GLU A 416 2.73 3.05 -25.14
C GLU A 416 1.73 4.12 -25.59
N ASN A 417 0.95 3.86 -26.64
CA ASN A 417 -0.09 4.79 -27.13
C ASN A 417 -1.19 5.04 -26.08
N LYS A 418 -1.70 3.98 -25.44
CA LYS A 418 -2.70 4.08 -24.37
C LYS A 418 -2.13 4.74 -23.12
N ARG A 419 -0.85 4.52 -22.82
CA ARG A 419 -0.13 5.18 -21.73
C ARG A 419 -0.07 6.69 -21.94
N HIS A 420 0.30 7.13 -23.14
CA HIS A 420 0.30 8.55 -23.50
C HIS A 420 -1.10 9.16 -23.45
N GLU A 421 -2.11 8.44 -23.94
CA GLU A 421 -3.51 8.87 -23.88
C GLU A 421 -3.97 9.07 -22.43
N LEU A 422 -3.77 8.08 -21.56
CA LEU A 422 -4.13 8.16 -20.14
C LEU A 422 -3.43 9.34 -19.45
N ASN A 423 -2.11 9.49 -19.65
CA ASN A 423 -1.37 10.63 -19.08
C ASN A 423 -1.93 11.95 -19.57
N SER A 424 -2.22 12.07 -20.87
CA SER A 424 -2.74 13.31 -21.45
C SER A 424 -4.11 13.68 -20.89
N LEU A 425 -5.01 12.70 -20.67
CA LEU A 425 -6.32 12.93 -20.06
C LEU A 425 -6.20 13.31 -18.58
N LEU A 426 -5.29 12.68 -17.83
CA LEU A 426 -5.05 13.02 -16.41
C LEU A 426 -4.41 14.41 -16.26
N THR A 427 -3.51 14.81 -17.16
CA THR A 427 -2.96 16.17 -17.20
C THR A 427 -4.04 17.19 -17.51
N GLU A 428 -4.89 16.95 -18.53
CA GLU A 428 -6.02 17.83 -18.85
C GLU A 428 -6.96 17.98 -17.65
N LEU A 429 -7.26 16.86 -16.98
CA LEU A 429 -8.09 16.86 -15.78
C LEU A 429 -7.45 17.70 -14.68
N CYS A 430 -6.16 17.50 -14.41
CA CYS A 430 -5.40 18.27 -13.41
C CYS A 430 -5.45 19.77 -13.72
N ASP A 431 -5.21 20.18 -14.97
CA ASP A 431 -5.26 21.59 -15.38
C ASP A 431 -6.66 22.20 -15.19
N LYS A 432 -7.70 21.46 -15.56
CA LYS A 432 -9.09 21.90 -15.41
C LYS A 432 -9.56 21.97 -13.95
N THR A 433 -8.88 21.30 -13.01
CA THR A 433 -9.21 21.38 -11.57
C THR A 433 -8.63 22.61 -10.86
N LYS A 434 -7.55 23.20 -11.37
CA LYS A 434 -6.84 24.33 -10.72
C LYS A 434 -7.76 25.52 -10.37
N PRO A 435 -8.71 25.95 -11.22
CA PRO A 435 -9.57 27.09 -10.93
C PRO A 435 -10.47 26.94 -9.70
N TRP A 436 -10.63 25.73 -9.16
CA TRP A 436 -11.43 25.46 -7.97
C TRP A 436 -10.61 25.35 -6.68
N LEU A 437 -9.29 25.48 -6.80
CA LEU A 437 -8.40 25.55 -5.66
C LEU A 437 -8.27 27.00 -5.21
N GLN A 438 -8.19 27.20 -3.89
CA GLN A 438 -7.98 28.52 -3.32
C GLN A 438 -6.48 28.82 -3.29
N GLU A 439 -6.08 29.91 -3.94
CA GLU A 439 -4.72 30.44 -3.81
C GLU A 439 -4.53 31.09 -2.44
N ILE A 440 -3.34 30.93 -1.85
CA ILE A 440 -2.97 31.59 -0.60
C ILE A 440 -2.81 33.08 -0.88
N ASP A 441 -3.62 33.92 -0.23
CA ASP A 441 -3.42 35.37 -0.26
C ASP A 441 -2.14 35.72 0.52
N ARG A 442 -1.07 35.94 -0.24
CA ARG A 442 0.23 36.38 0.32
C ARG A 442 0.31 37.90 0.46
N GLN A 443 -0.67 38.67 -0.04
CA GLN A 443 -0.67 40.13 0.06
C GLN A 443 -1.28 40.63 1.38
N SER A 444 -2.13 39.83 2.03
CA SER A 444 -2.76 40.18 3.31
C SER A 444 -1.96 39.80 4.56
N PHE A 445 -0.72 39.30 4.41
CA PHE A 445 0.15 39.00 5.55
C PHE A 445 0.83 40.29 6.07
N ASP A 446 0.03 41.15 6.71
CA ASP A 446 0.56 42.21 7.56
C ASP A 446 1.19 41.53 8.78
N LEU A 447 2.52 41.40 8.77
CA LEU A 447 3.26 41.08 9.99
C LEU A 447 2.88 42.15 11.00
N PRO A 448 2.24 41.82 12.14
CA PRO A 448 2.18 42.79 13.22
C PRO A 448 3.63 43.12 13.52
N LEU A 449 4.02 44.37 13.26
CA LEU A 449 5.29 44.94 13.66
C LEU A 449 5.58 44.42 15.06
N PHE A 450 6.62 43.60 15.18
CA PHE A 450 7.15 43.18 16.47
C PHE A 450 7.46 44.47 17.23
N THR A 451 6.52 44.91 18.06
CA THR A 451 6.76 45.94 19.04
C THR A 451 7.61 45.26 20.08
N ILE A 452 8.93 45.45 19.98
CA ILE A 452 9.87 45.05 21.01
C ILE A 452 9.37 45.72 22.30
N PRO A 453 8.93 44.97 23.32
CA PRO A 453 8.62 45.59 24.60
C PRO A 453 9.96 46.01 25.21
N GLN A 454 10.31 47.29 25.05
CA GLN A 454 11.24 47.94 25.97
C GLN A 454 10.56 47.95 27.34
N LYS A 455 10.90 46.97 28.19
CA LYS A 455 10.99 47.09 29.66
C LYS A 455 11.26 45.74 30.30
N ALA A 456 12.50 45.55 30.75
CA ALA A 456 12.80 44.87 32.01
C ALA A 456 14.30 45.06 32.33
N ASN A 457 14.70 46.29 32.63
CA ASN A 457 15.75 46.54 33.60
C ASN A 457 15.14 47.42 34.68
N GLU A 458 15.54 47.19 35.93
CA GLU A 458 15.08 47.83 37.17
C GLU A 458 13.86 47.17 37.83
N ASN A 459 14.11 46.10 38.58
CA ASN A 459 14.01 46.19 40.05
C ASN A 459 14.58 44.92 40.70
N SER A 460 15.79 45.07 41.21
CA SER A 460 16.34 44.25 42.28
C SER A 460 15.60 44.57 43.59
N SER A 461 15.00 43.58 44.24
CA SER A 461 15.25 43.24 45.66
C SER A 461 14.21 42.29 46.28
N ARG A 462 14.74 41.17 46.78
CA ARG A 462 14.37 40.38 47.97
C ARG A 462 12.98 39.71 48.07
N GLY A 463 13.04 38.37 48.13
CA GLY A 463 11.99 37.49 48.66
C GLY A 463 12.38 36.01 48.57
N THR A 464 12.97 35.48 49.65
CA THR A 464 13.51 34.13 49.91
C THR A 464 12.53 32.95 49.76
N GLN A 465 13.00 31.77 49.29
CA GLN A 465 13.17 30.56 50.14
C GLN A 465 13.77 29.31 49.39
N ASN A 466 14.95 28.93 49.88
CA ASN A 466 15.64 27.62 50.06
C ASN A 466 15.83 26.52 48.97
N PRO A 467 17.09 26.06 48.78
CA PRO A 467 17.51 24.90 47.99
C PRO A 467 18.05 23.72 48.83
N SER A 468 17.97 22.48 48.29
CA SER A 468 18.94 21.35 48.48
C SER A 468 18.29 20.07 47.94
N THR A 469 18.83 19.32 46.97
CA THR A 469 19.98 18.41 47.11
C THR A 469 20.36 17.78 45.74
N PRO A 470 21.61 17.29 45.55
CA PRO A 470 22.19 16.85 44.26
C PRO A 470 21.94 15.35 43.91
N PRO A 471 22.25 14.92 42.66
CA PRO A 471 21.91 13.59 42.15
C PRO A 471 22.88 12.48 42.62
N ARG A 472 22.29 11.33 42.94
CA ARG A 472 22.93 10.11 43.48
C ARG A 472 23.54 9.24 42.37
N ALA A 473 24.77 8.76 42.58
CA ALA A 473 25.51 7.85 41.70
C ALA A 473 24.91 6.42 41.66
N LYS A 474 25.14 5.72 40.53
CA LYS A 474 24.71 4.31 40.31
C LYS A 474 25.68 3.31 40.97
N PRO A 475 25.18 2.17 41.46
CA PRO A 475 25.96 1.22 42.27
C PRO A 475 26.84 0.27 41.45
N VAL A 476 27.99 -0.05 42.05
CA VAL A 476 29.02 -1.03 41.63
C VAL A 476 28.56 -2.45 41.99
N LYS A 477 28.78 -3.43 41.10
CA LYS A 477 28.62 -4.88 41.38
C LYS A 477 29.98 -5.50 41.75
N PRO A 478 30.03 -6.52 42.64
CA PRO A 478 31.26 -7.03 43.22
C PRO A 478 31.94 -8.17 42.43
N ASN A 479 33.24 -8.31 42.69
CA ASN A 479 34.25 -9.22 42.14
C ASN A 479 33.85 -10.71 42.05
N GLN A 480 34.35 -11.37 40.99
CA GLN A 480 34.73 -12.78 41.00
C GLN A 480 36.19 -12.91 40.50
N GLU A 481 36.90 -13.84 41.13
CA GLU A 481 38.35 -14.11 41.02
C GLU A 481 38.79 -14.69 39.65
N PRO A 482 40.09 -14.57 39.31
CA PRO A 482 40.62 -14.91 37.98
C PRO A 482 41.04 -16.39 37.83
N PRO A 483 41.08 -16.92 36.59
CA PRO A 483 41.73 -18.20 36.28
C PRO A 483 43.28 -18.06 36.12
N PRO A 484 44.04 -19.16 36.26
CA PRO A 484 45.50 -19.15 36.39
C PRO A 484 46.29 -19.15 35.06
N GLU A 485 47.61 -19.01 35.24
CA GLU A 485 48.72 -18.62 34.36
C GLU A 485 48.94 -19.36 33.02
N GLY A 486 49.56 -18.65 32.07
CA GLY A 486 50.20 -19.23 30.86
C GLY A 486 50.86 -18.20 29.92
N ASP A 487 52.17 -18.01 30.13
CA ASP A 487 53.24 -17.44 29.28
C ASP A 487 53.44 -15.92 29.04
N PRO A 488 54.70 -15.42 29.16
CA PRO A 488 55.03 -14.00 29.24
C PRO A 488 55.18 -13.32 27.88
N LYS A 489 54.56 -12.14 27.72
CA LYS A 489 54.86 -11.19 26.63
C LYS A 489 55.78 -10.05 27.11
N PRO A 490 56.68 -9.55 26.25
CA PRO A 490 57.78 -8.66 26.61
C PRO A 490 57.32 -7.26 27.06
N PRO A 491 58.17 -6.52 27.80
CA PRO A 491 57.77 -5.29 28.50
C PRO A 491 57.27 -4.18 27.55
N PRO A 492 56.33 -3.34 28.01
CA PRO A 492 55.72 -2.31 27.18
C PRO A 492 56.74 -1.22 26.85
N SER A 493 56.88 -0.93 25.56
CA SER A 493 57.56 0.27 25.08
C SER A 493 56.82 1.52 25.56
N THR A 494 57.55 2.45 26.16
CA THR A 494 57.06 3.77 26.56
C THR A 494 56.38 4.46 25.38
N PRO A 495 55.14 4.98 25.51
CA PRO A 495 54.48 5.68 24.43
C PRO A 495 55.22 7.00 24.15
N ARG A 496 55.70 7.18 22.92
CA ARG A 496 56.10 8.50 22.42
C ARG A 496 54.91 9.47 22.51
N PRO A 497 55.11 10.75 22.86
CA PRO A 497 54.04 11.74 22.81
C PRO A 497 53.55 11.84 21.36
N LYS A 498 52.25 11.60 21.14
CA LYS A 498 51.64 11.86 19.84
C LYS A 498 51.66 13.37 19.58
N PRO A 499 51.99 13.84 18.37
CA PRO A 499 51.84 15.25 18.02
C PRO A 499 50.36 15.63 18.17
N ASN A 500 50.08 16.76 18.82
CA ASN A 500 48.75 17.39 18.80
C ASN A 500 48.51 17.94 17.38
N THR A 501 48.13 17.07 16.44
CA THR A 501 47.49 17.50 15.22
C THR A 501 46.01 17.75 15.51
N PRO A 502 45.46 18.94 15.22
CA PRO A 502 44.04 19.22 15.42
C PRO A 502 43.20 18.20 14.65
N LYS A 503 42.32 17.48 15.35
CA LYS A 503 41.38 16.55 14.74
C LYS A 503 40.29 17.36 14.04
N ILE A 504 40.41 17.50 12.72
CA ILE A 504 39.32 18.00 11.87
C ILE A 504 38.16 17.01 11.97
N SER A 505 37.00 17.48 12.44
CA SER A 505 35.77 16.69 12.49
C SER A 505 34.75 17.25 11.51
N ASN A 506 34.27 16.40 10.59
CA ASN A 506 33.14 16.71 9.71
C ASN A 506 31.86 16.13 10.33
N ARG A 507 30.77 16.91 10.36
CA ARG A 507 29.45 16.44 10.81
C ARG A 507 28.34 16.99 9.91
N PRO A 508 27.22 16.28 9.71
CA PRO A 508 26.11 16.82 8.91
C PRO A 508 25.55 18.10 9.55
N LEU A 509 25.12 19.05 8.71
CA LEU A 509 24.44 20.26 9.16
C LEU A 509 22.95 19.95 9.32
N GLU A 510 22.45 20.01 10.56
CA GLU A 510 21.01 19.95 10.83
C GLU A 510 20.36 21.27 10.38
N ALA A 511 19.65 21.26 9.24
CA ALA A 511 18.98 22.43 8.69
C ALA A 511 17.66 22.09 8.01
N LYS A 512 16.72 23.03 8.01
CA LYS A 512 15.61 23.04 7.04
C LYS A 512 16.15 23.48 5.69
N VAL A 513 15.96 22.63 4.68
CA VAL A 513 16.43 22.87 3.32
C VAL A 513 15.24 22.82 2.36
N ALA A 514 15.06 23.85 1.55
CA ALA A 514 14.13 23.87 0.43
C ALA A 514 14.92 24.22 -0.84
N ALA A 515 14.85 23.38 -1.87
CA ALA A 515 15.58 23.58 -3.11
C ALA A 515 14.63 23.63 -4.32
N ARG A 516 14.89 24.55 -5.25
CA ARG A 516 14.21 24.68 -6.54
C ARG A 516 15.22 24.52 -7.66
N TYR A 517 14.88 23.68 -8.64
CA TYR A 517 15.76 23.35 -9.77
C TYR A 517 15.17 23.89 -11.06
N MET A 518 15.95 24.65 -11.81
CA MET A 518 15.60 25.23 -13.11
C MET A 518 16.66 24.87 -14.13
N GLU A 519 16.26 24.35 -15.29
CA GLU A 519 17.19 24.01 -16.37
C GLU A 519 17.06 25.08 -17.46
N HIS A 520 18.18 25.65 -17.88
CA HIS A 520 18.22 26.67 -18.94
C HIS A 520 19.52 26.51 -19.74
N LEU A 521 19.40 26.30 -21.07
CA LEU A 521 20.54 26.19 -22.00
C LEU A 521 21.63 25.18 -21.59
N GLY A 522 21.25 24.01 -21.06
CA GLY A 522 22.20 22.96 -20.66
C GLY A 522 22.88 23.18 -19.30
N GLN A 523 22.56 24.27 -18.60
CA GLN A 523 23.00 24.50 -17.23
C GLN A 523 21.85 24.28 -16.23
N LEU A 524 22.17 23.73 -15.06
CA LEU A 524 21.21 23.53 -13.98
C LEU A 524 21.39 24.65 -12.95
N LYS A 525 20.39 25.53 -12.85
CA LYS A 525 20.31 26.55 -11.82
C LYS A 525 19.55 25.99 -10.61
N VAL A 526 20.17 26.06 -9.43
CA VAL A 526 19.60 25.60 -8.17
C VAL A 526 19.47 26.78 -7.22
N ASP A 527 18.27 26.99 -6.69
CA ASP A 527 17.97 27.97 -5.64
C ASP A 527 17.66 27.21 -4.35
N ILE A 528 18.48 27.37 -3.32
CA ILE A 528 18.37 26.68 -2.05
C ILE A 528 18.14 27.69 -0.92
N ARG A 529 17.13 27.43 -0.09
CA ARG A 529 16.95 28.09 1.20
C ARG A 529 17.42 27.17 2.32
N ILE A 530 18.38 27.64 3.10
CA ILE A 530 18.99 26.88 4.21
C ILE A 530 18.68 27.63 5.50
N THR A 531 18.09 26.94 6.48
CA THR A 531 17.90 27.47 7.85
C THR A 531 18.51 26.51 8.86
N PRO A 532 19.73 26.78 9.38
CA PRO A 532 20.40 25.93 10.35
C PRO A 532 19.62 25.84 11.67
N HIS A 533 19.52 24.65 12.25
CA HIS A 533 18.94 24.43 13.58
C HIS A 533 19.98 24.50 14.70
N LYS A 534 21.20 24.03 14.43
CA LYS A 534 22.33 24.05 15.36
C LYS A 534 23.62 24.31 14.59
N SER A 535 24.30 25.41 14.90
CA SER A 535 25.66 25.71 14.47
C SER A 535 26.44 26.25 15.66
N ASP A 536 27.72 25.89 15.76
CA ASP A 536 28.66 26.48 16.71
C ASP A 536 29.40 27.62 16.00
N ASP A 537 29.77 28.69 16.71
CA ASP A 537 30.45 29.88 16.16
C ASP A 537 31.89 29.59 15.68
N ARG A 538 32.25 28.31 15.54
CA ARG A 538 33.56 27.82 15.09
C ARG A 538 33.47 26.87 13.89
N ASP A 539 32.27 26.63 13.38
CA ASP A 539 32.06 25.69 12.28
C ASP A 539 31.82 26.43 10.95
N ASP A 540 32.62 26.10 9.94
CA ASP A 540 32.35 26.52 8.56
C ASP A 540 31.34 25.54 7.93
N ALA A 541 30.30 26.06 7.30
CA ALA A 541 29.32 25.26 6.56
C ALA A 541 29.78 25.05 5.12
N TYR A 542 29.55 23.84 4.61
CA TYR A 542 29.89 23.47 3.25
C TYR A 542 28.68 22.92 2.51
N LEU A 543 28.61 23.20 1.22
CA LEU A 543 27.61 22.70 0.29
C LEU A 543 28.27 21.92 -0.84
N ALA A 544 27.69 20.77 -1.16
CA ALA A 544 27.94 20.06 -2.41
C ALA A 544 26.64 19.50 -2.98
N PHE A 545 26.69 19.14 -4.26
CA PHE A 545 25.63 18.40 -4.90
C PHE A 545 26.15 17.05 -5.35
N SER A 546 25.45 16.00 -4.94
CA SER A 546 25.62 14.66 -5.48
C SER A 546 24.34 14.20 -6.14
N LEU A 547 24.51 13.31 -7.10
CA LEU A 547 23.41 12.48 -7.58
C LEU A 547 23.18 11.38 -6.53
N GLY A 548 21.93 11.16 -6.13
CA GLY A 548 21.53 10.04 -5.28
C GLY A 548 21.87 8.72 -5.97
N GLU A 549 22.11 7.66 -5.19
CA GLU A 549 22.35 6.32 -5.72
C GLU A 549 21.20 5.91 -6.63
N ASP A 550 21.47 5.83 -7.93
CA ASP A 550 20.59 5.17 -8.88
C ASP A 550 20.69 3.67 -8.58
N LEU A 551 19.72 3.13 -7.83
CA LEU A 551 19.68 1.72 -7.41
C LEU A 551 19.77 0.73 -8.60
N ASP A 552 19.56 1.20 -9.83
CA ASP A 552 19.62 0.40 -11.06
C ASP A 552 21.00 0.39 -11.75
N ARG A 553 21.94 1.25 -11.34
CA ARG A 553 23.29 1.29 -11.91
C ARG A 553 24.32 1.16 -10.80
N ASN A 554 24.87 -0.05 -10.63
CA ASN A 554 26.00 -0.40 -9.75
C ASN A 554 27.29 0.43 -10.04
N LEU A 555 27.25 1.74 -9.82
CA LEU A 555 28.37 2.66 -9.90
C LEU A 555 28.66 3.12 -8.46
N GLY A 556 29.55 2.39 -7.79
CA GLY A 556 29.79 2.48 -6.34
C GLY A 556 30.44 3.77 -5.81
N MET A 557 30.23 4.94 -6.44
CA MET A 557 30.65 6.25 -5.93
C MET A 557 29.67 7.35 -6.35
N PRO A 558 29.28 8.29 -5.46
CA PRO A 558 28.45 9.43 -5.83
C PRO A 558 29.18 10.33 -6.83
N THR A 559 28.56 10.60 -7.97
CA THR A 559 29.06 11.57 -8.96
C THR A 559 28.78 12.98 -8.43
N TRP A 560 29.84 13.72 -8.10
CA TRP A 560 29.76 15.11 -7.66
C TRP A 560 29.61 16.04 -8.85
N LEU A 561 28.78 17.06 -8.74
CA LEU A 561 28.61 18.06 -9.80
C LEU A 561 29.50 19.27 -9.56
N ALA A 562 30.12 19.76 -10.64
CA ALA A 562 30.96 20.95 -10.61
C ALA A 562 30.09 22.22 -10.61
N PHE A 563 30.46 23.18 -9.79
CA PHE A 563 29.85 24.51 -9.76
C PHE A 563 30.48 25.40 -10.84
N SER A 564 29.66 26.09 -11.63
CA SER A 564 30.12 27.13 -12.56
C SER A 564 29.98 28.53 -11.99
N ASP A 565 28.98 28.74 -11.12
CA ASP A 565 28.73 30.02 -10.46
C ASP A 565 27.94 29.78 -9.16
N ILE A 566 28.12 30.64 -8.15
CA ILE A 566 27.38 30.57 -6.89
C ILE A 566 27.27 31.94 -6.21
N THR A 567 26.10 32.21 -5.66
CA THR A 567 25.85 33.36 -4.78
C THR A 567 25.23 32.93 -3.46
N LEU A 568 25.58 33.63 -2.38
CA LEU A 568 25.00 33.50 -1.04
C LEU A 568 24.40 34.84 -0.63
N ASN A 569 23.08 34.87 -0.42
CA ASN A 569 22.29 36.07 -0.18
C ASN A 569 22.55 37.16 -1.24
N GLY A 570 22.76 36.76 -2.49
CA GLY A 570 23.06 37.65 -3.61
C GLY A 570 24.54 38.07 -3.74
N ASN A 571 25.42 37.68 -2.81
CA ASN A 571 26.85 37.95 -2.91
C ASN A 571 27.57 36.78 -3.60
N GLU A 572 28.40 37.09 -4.60
CA GLU A 572 29.18 36.09 -5.36
C GLU A 572 30.25 35.43 -4.48
N ILE A 573 30.32 34.09 -4.53
CA ILE A 573 31.37 33.33 -3.86
C ILE A 573 32.41 32.92 -4.90
N LYS A 574 33.65 33.38 -4.72
CA LYS A 574 34.77 33.03 -5.62
C LYS A 574 35.12 31.55 -5.50
N LEU A 575 34.95 30.80 -6.60
CA LEU A 575 35.37 29.41 -6.73
C LEU A 575 36.91 29.33 -6.81
N LYS A 576 37.52 28.47 -5.98
CA LYS A 576 38.94 28.11 -6.10
C LYS A 576 39.07 26.82 -6.90
N SER A 577 40.16 26.67 -7.65
CA SER A 577 40.41 25.52 -8.55
C SER A 577 40.42 24.13 -7.85
N ASN A 578 40.49 24.09 -6.52
CA ASN A 578 40.43 22.87 -5.72
C ASN A 578 39.09 22.64 -4.99
N GLU A 579 38.11 23.52 -5.20
CA GLU A 579 36.80 23.53 -4.52
C GLU A 579 35.62 23.36 -5.51
N GLU A 580 35.90 22.94 -6.75
CA GLU A 580 34.92 22.87 -7.86
C GLU A 580 33.67 22.02 -7.56
N PHE A 581 33.74 21.11 -6.58
CA PHE A 581 32.64 20.21 -6.20
C PHE A 581 32.10 20.46 -4.79
N ARG A 582 32.73 21.36 -4.01
CA ARG A 582 32.41 21.61 -2.59
C ARG A 582 32.72 23.05 -2.22
N ILE A 583 31.71 23.80 -1.79
CA ILE A 583 31.84 25.23 -1.55
C ILE A 583 31.70 25.53 -0.06
N ASN A 584 32.63 26.34 0.46
CA ASN A 584 32.52 26.90 1.80
C ASN A 584 31.52 28.07 1.78
N LEU A 585 30.39 27.90 2.49
CA LEU A 585 29.38 28.94 2.68
C LEU A 585 29.72 29.90 3.84
N GLY A 586 30.83 29.66 4.53
CA GLY A 586 31.25 30.37 5.72
C GLY A 586 30.45 29.95 6.95
N MET A 587 30.46 30.80 7.96
CA MET A 587 29.73 30.56 9.21
C MET A 587 28.25 30.91 9.03
N LEU A 588 27.37 29.94 9.29
CA LEU A 588 25.92 30.13 9.24
C LEU A 588 25.36 30.20 10.66
N GLU A 589 24.62 31.26 10.97
CA GLU A 589 23.97 31.46 12.26
C GLU A 589 22.73 30.57 12.39
N ALA A 590 22.54 30.00 13.59
CA ALA A 590 21.34 29.22 13.88
C ALA A 590 20.07 30.07 13.73
N SER A 591 19.03 29.48 13.16
CA SER A 591 17.71 30.11 12.92
C SER A 591 17.68 31.27 11.91
N LYS A 592 18.80 31.59 11.25
CA LYS A 592 18.86 32.56 10.14
C LYS A 592 18.71 31.83 8.81
N THR A 593 17.89 32.37 7.91
CA THR A 593 17.68 31.79 6.58
C THR A 593 18.67 32.39 5.59
N TYR A 594 19.32 31.51 4.83
CA TYR A 594 20.27 31.85 3.77
C TYR A 594 19.73 31.39 2.43
N THR A 595 19.87 32.22 1.41
CA THR A 595 19.53 31.89 0.02
C THR A 595 20.81 31.64 -0.77
N VAL A 596 20.96 30.44 -1.30
CA VAL A 596 22.07 30.05 -2.15
C VAL A 596 21.56 29.84 -3.56
N VAL A 597 22.11 30.57 -4.53
CA VAL A 597 21.82 30.34 -5.96
C VAL A 597 23.09 29.81 -6.60
N ALA A 598 23.06 28.58 -7.08
CA ALA A 598 24.18 27.90 -7.72
C ALA A 598 23.86 27.54 -9.17
N GLN A 599 24.85 27.59 -10.04
CA GLN A 599 24.82 27.02 -11.37
C GLN A 599 25.74 25.80 -11.42
N LEU A 600 25.23 24.69 -11.93
CA LEU A 600 25.94 23.43 -12.00
C LEU A 600 26.16 23.03 -13.46
N GLN A 601 27.35 22.53 -13.77
CA GLN A 601 27.65 21.95 -15.07
C GLN A 601 26.99 20.57 -15.20
N LYS A 602 26.22 20.39 -16.26
CA LYS A 602 25.57 19.12 -16.59
C LYS A 602 26.56 18.25 -17.41
N PRO A 603 26.79 16.97 -17.05
CA PRO A 603 27.58 16.06 -17.88
C PRO A 603 26.94 15.85 -19.26
N GLU A 604 27.74 15.85 -20.34
CA GLU A 604 27.27 15.74 -21.73
C GLU A 604 26.51 14.42 -22.01
N GLU A 605 26.83 13.35 -21.29
CA GLU A 605 26.28 12.00 -21.53
C GLU A 605 24.82 11.82 -21.03
N TRP A 606 24.18 12.86 -20.47
CA TRP A 606 22.94 12.71 -19.68
C TRP A 606 21.72 13.43 -20.28
N SER A 607 20.64 12.67 -20.57
CA SER A 607 19.38 13.19 -21.10
C SER A 607 18.39 13.69 -20.02
N ASN A 608 17.52 14.63 -20.43
CA ASN A 608 16.54 15.53 -19.77
C ASN A 608 15.84 15.20 -18.41
N SER A 609 16.30 14.30 -17.55
CA SER A 609 15.59 13.88 -16.32
C SER A 609 16.31 14.13 -14.98
N LEU A 610 17.35 14.98 -14.97
CA LEU A 610 18.24 15.20 -13.80
C LEU A 610 17.57 15.71 -12.51
N LYS A 611 16.35 16.25 -12.58
CA LYS A 611 15.69 16.94 -11.45
C LYS A 611 15.38 16.02 -10.26
N TYR A 612 15.29 14.70 -10.47
CA TYR A 612 14.84 13.74 -9.46
C TYR A 612 15.97 13.04 -8.69
N ALA A 613 17.22 13.19 -9.13
CA ALA A 613 18.37 12.54 -8.49
C ALA A 613 19.27 13.52 -7.73
N LEU A 614 19.07 14.84 -7.82
CA LEU A 614 19.98 15.81 -7.20
C LEU A 614 19.68 16.01 -5.71
N GLN A 615 20.66 15.72 -4.84
CA GLN A 615 20.54 15.99 -3.41
C GLN A 615 21.59 17.02 -2.96
N PRO A 616 21.17 18.12 -2.31
CA PRO A 616 22.12 19.02 -1.65
C PRO A 616 22.65 18.35 -0.39
N LEU A 617 23.97 18.26 -0.28
CA LEU A 617 24.66 17.75 0.90
C LEU A 617 25.26 18.94 1.66
N LEU A 618 24.84 19.07 2.92
CA LEU A 618 25.30 20.12 3.83
C LEU A 618 26.02 19.50 5.02
N TRP A 619 27.23 19.99 5.30
CA TRP A 619 27.99 19.57 6.48
C TRP A 619 28.76 20.75 7.08
N LEU A 620 29.12 20.58 8.34
CA LEU A 620 29.97 21.46 9.11
C LEU A 620 31.37 20.88 9.18
N ARG A 621 32.38 21.75 9.02
CA ARG A 621 33.78 21.42 9.27
C ARG A 621 34.30 22.33 10.37
N ARG A 622 34.68 21.73 11.49
CA ARG A 622 35.33 22.44 12.59
C ARG A 622 36.81 22.62 12.26
N LYS A 623 37.30 23.86 12.32
CA LYS A 623 38.73 24.17 12.13
C LYS A 623 39.58 23.70 13.30
#